data_AF-A0A139CTA9-F1
#
_entry.id   AF-A0A139CTA9-F1
#
_cell.length_a   1.000
_cell.length_b   1.000
_cell.length_c   1.000
_cell.angle_alpha   90.00
_cell.angle_beta   90.00
_cell.angle_gamma   90.00
#
_symmetry.space_group_name_H-M   'P 1'
#
loop_
_entity.id
_entity.type
_entity.pdbx_description
1 polymer ?
#
loop_
_entity_poly.entity_id
_entity_poly.type
_entity_poly.pdbx_seq_one_letter_code
_entity_poly.pdbx_strand_id
1 'polypeptide(L)'
;GRTNFESDLETFKYNPNYDLSLRYLPMSNLRLKFNLNGYQQDKEVNAKGEVEQDRENYLRWGTNISYSRRQLRLNLHLKQKNDKVEDKKEMTVSLDSTYYYRAIELNLKTKWNQVDNKNSKPQDELEVTTSLIRHF
;
A
#
# COMPACT_ATOMS: atom_id res chain seq x y z
N GLY A 1 1.93 16.44 21.50
CA GLY A 1 1.42 15.65 20.37
C GLY A 1 2.60 15.17 19.55
N ARG A 2 2.64 13.89 19.16
CA ARG A 2 3.69 13.35 18.28
C ARG A 2 3.08 13.13 16.89
N THR A 3 3.47 13.96 15.93
CA THR A 3 3.30 13.70 14.50
C THR A 3 4.44 12.80 14.07
N ASN A 4 4.19 11.49 13.96
CA ASN A 4 5.12 10.59 13.29
C ASN A 4 4.92 10.76 11.79
N PHE A 5 5.87 11.43 11.15
CA PHE A 5 5.95 11.55 9.69
C PHE A 5 6.97 10.52 9.20
N GLU A 6 6.50 9.37 8.71
CA GLU A 6 7.33 8.44 7.94
C GLU A 6 7.55 9.04 6.55
N SER A 7 8.62 9.82 6.41
CA SER A 7 9.05 10.42 5.16
C SER A 7 9.69 9.36 4.25
N ASP A 8 8.99 8.89 3.22
CA ASP A 8 9.65 8.27 2.07
C ASP A 8 10.41 9.37 1.30
N LEU A 9 11.64 9.10 0.85
CA LEU A 9 12.49 10.03 0.07
C LEU A 9 11.80 10.62 -1.18
N GLU A 10 10.77 9.94 -1.72
CA GLU A 10 9.97 10.38 -2.86
C GLU A 10 8.99 11.52 -2.54
N THR A 11 8.63 11.73 -1.27
CA THR A 11 7.72 12.81 -0.83
C THR A 11 8.32 14.20 -1.07
N PHE A 12 9.64 14.30 -1.28
CA PHE A 12 10.33 15.56 -1.54
C PHE A 12 10.37 15.97 -3.01
N LYS A 13 10.16 15.04 -3.96
CA LYS A 13 10.15 15.38 -5.39
C LYS A 13 8.78 15.85 -5.88
N TYR A 14 7.69 15.26 -5.39
CA TYR A 14 6.35 15.50 -5.91
C TYR A 14 5.30 15.53 -4.80
N ASN A 15 4.55 16.64 -4.69
CA ASN A 15 3.36 16.71 -3.85
C ASN A 15 2.16 16.12 -4.61
N PRO A 16 1.37 15.20 -4.04
CA PRO A 16 0.20 14.66 -4.71
C PRO A 16 -0.82 15.76 -5.01
N ASN A 17 -1.34 15.81 -6.24
CA ASN A 17 -2.42 16.73 -6.62
C ASN A 17 -3.82 16.08 -6.56
N TYR A 18 -3.88 14.78 -6.22
CA TYR A 18 -5.10 14.12 -5.77
C TYR A 18 -4.82 13.10 -4.67
N ASP A 19 -5.71 13.05 -3.68
CA ASP A 19 -5.72 12.07 -2.58
C ASP A 19 -7.18 11.77 -2.21
N LEU A 20 -7.62 10.55 -2.51
CA LEU A 20 -8.97 10.07 -2.28
C LEU A 20 -8.93 8.91 -1.28
N SER A 21 -9.74 9.00 -0.23
CA SER A 21 -9.91 7.92 0.75
C SER A 21 -11.38 7.59 0.92
N LEU A 22 -11.73 6.33 0.65
CA LEU A 22 -13.07 5.80 0.87
C LEU A 22 -13.04 4.82 2.02
N ARG A 23 -13.94 5.00 2.99
CA ARG A 23 -14.12 4.10 4.12
C ARG A 23 -15.53 3.54 4.08
N TYR A 24 -15.65 2.22 4.15
CA TYR A 24 -16.93 1.52 4.20
C TYR A 24 -16.93 0.52 5.36
N LEU A 25 -18.02 0.52 6.12
CA LEU A 25 -18.21 -0.28 7.34
C LEU A 25 -19.53 -1.06 7.21
N PRO A 26 -19.57 -2.12 6.40
CA PRO A 26 -20.81 -2.88 6.18
C PRO A 26 -21.32 -3.56 7.46
N MET A 27 -20.42 -3.90 8.39
CA MET A 27 -20.74 -4.52 9.68
C MET A 27 -19.73 -4.07 10.75
N SER A 28 -20.08 -4.20 12.03
CA SER A 28 -19.20 -3.79 13.15
C SER A 28 -17.86 -4.52 13.19
N ASN A 29 -17.80 -5.72 12.62
CA ASN A 29 -16.63 -6.59 12.55
C ASN A 29 -15.88 -6.52 11.22
N LEU A 30 -16.34 -5.76 10.22
CA LEU A 30 -15.72 -5.68 8.90
C LEU A 30 -15.53 -4.22 8.48
N ARG A 31 -14.28 -3.84 8.21
CA ARG A 31 -13.90 -2.52 7.74
C ARG A 31 -13.18 -2.63 6.41
N LEU A 32 -13.61 -1.84 5.45
CA LEU A 32 -13.02 -1.69 4.14
C LEU A 32 -12.51 -0.25 4.01
N LYS A 33 -11.25 -0.07 3.65
CA LYS A 33 -10.66 1.23 3.38
C LYS A 33 -9.94 1.17 2.04
N PHE A 34 -10.29 2.04 1.12
CA PHE A 34 -9.60 2.23 -0.15
C PHE A 34 -8.95 3.60 -0.16
N ASN A 35 -7.71 3.69 -0.64
CA ASN A 35 -6.98 4.93 -0.81
C ASN A 35 -6.41 4.98 -2.22
N LEU A 36 -6.45 6.15 -2.83
CA LEU A 36 -5.86 6.44 -4.13
C LEU A 36 -5.18 7.79 -4.03
N ASN A 37 -3.89 7.87 -4.29
CA ASN A 37 -3.19 9.13 -4.38
C ASN A 37 -2.19 9.13 -5.53
N GLY A 38 -1.83 10.32 -5.97
CA GLY A 38 -0.91 10.45 -7.08
C GLY A 38 -0.64 11.88 -7.46
N TYR A 39 0.26 12.01 -8.42
CA TYR A 39 0.60 13.27 -9.05
C TYR A 39 0.42 13.11 -10.55
N GLN A 40 -0.27 14.08 -11.15
CA GLN A 40 -0.39 14.18 -12.59
C GLN A 40 -0.11 15.61 -13.06
N GLN A 41 0.92 15.80 -13.87
CA GLN A 41 1.16 17.07 -14.54
C GLN A 41 0.51 17.07 -15.93
N ASP A 42 -0.25 18.12 -16.23
CA ASP A 42 -0.84 18.29 -17.55
C ASP A 42 0.26 18.53 -18.61
N LYS A 43 -0.02 18.12 -19.85
CA LYS A 43 0.92 18.37 -20.96
C LYS A 43 0.99 19.86 -21.23
N GLU A 44 2.14 20.46 -21.02
CA GLU A 44 2.46 21.71 -21.70
C GLU A 44 2.72 21.38 -23.17
N VAL A 45 1.91 22.00 -24.04
CA VAL A 45 2.06 21.94 -25.49
C VAL A 45 2.74 23.22 -25.91
N ASN A 46 3.87 23.10 -26.59
CA ASN A 46 4.61 24.26 -27.05
C ASN A 46 3.84 25.00 -28.13
N ALA A 47 4.22 26.25 -28.39
CA ALA A 47 3.65 27.06 -29.48
C ALA A 47 3.73 26.40 -30.88
N LYS A 48 4.50 25.31 -31.03
CA LYS A 48 4.64 24.50 -32.25
C LYS A 48 3.81 23.20 -32.27
N GLY A 49 3.03 22.92 -31.23
CA GLY A 49 2.23 21.68 -31.13
C GLY A 49 3.03 20.44 -30.71
N GLU A 50 4.31 20.60 -30.38
CA GLU A 50 5.18 19.53 -29.87
C GLU A 50 4.99 19.41 -28.35
N VAL A 51 4.91 18.17 -27.85
CA VAL A 51 4.81 17.85 -26.42
C VAL A 51 6.23 17.79 -25.86
N GLU A 52 6.64 18.76 -25.04
CA GLU A 52 8.08 18.95 -24.72
C GLU A 52 8.58 18.23 -23.45
N GLN A 53 7.75 17.50 -22.70
CA GLN A 53 8.25 16.77 -21.52
C GLN A 53 7.70 15.35 -21.37
N ASP A 54 8.64 14.42 -21.16
CA ASP A 54 8.36 13.09 -20.62
C ASP A 54 7.70 13.27 -19.25
N ARG A 55 6.47 12.75 -19.16
CA ARG A 55 5.54 13.10 -18.08
C ARG A 55 5.97 12.49 -16.75
N GLU A 56 6.28 13.33 -15.78
CA GLU A 56 6.45 12.93 -14.38
C GLU A 56 5.09 12.62 -13.75
N ASN A 57 4.78 11.34 -13.57
CA ASN A 57 3.48 10.88 -13.08
C ASN A 57 3.67 9.66 -12.19
N TYR A 58 3.05 9.66 -11.01
CA TYR A 58 2.91 8.45 -10.21
C TYR A 58 1.46 8.25 -9.79
N LEU A 59 1.09 6.98 -9.68
CA LEU A 59 -0.22 6.54 -9.21
C LEU A 59 -0.01 5.49 -8.15
N ARG A 60 -0.55 5.70 -6.95
CA ARG A 60 -0.54 4.71 -5.89
C ARG A 60 -1.97 4.46 -5.44
N TRP A 61 -2.29 3.19 -5.26
CA TRP A 61 -3.56 2.81 -4.65
C TRP A 61 -3.29 1.77 -3.57
N GLY A 62 -4.21 1.71 -2.61
CA GLY A 62 -4.15 0.68 -1.59
C GLY A 62 -5.51 0.41 -0.97
N THR A 63 -5.74 -0.85 -0.63
CA THR A 63 -6.93 -1.33 0.02
C THR A 63 -6.54 -1.99 1.33
N ASN A 64 -7.30 -1.73 2.39
CA ASN A 64 -7.22 -2.44 3.65
C ASN A 64 -8.58 -3.06 3.96
N ILE A 65 -8.59 -4.36 4.19
CA ILE A 65 -9.74 -5.14 4.63
C ILE A 65 -9.42 -5.65 6.03
N SER A 66 -10.09 -5.10 7.04
CA SER A 66 -9.94 -5.52 8.42
C SER A 66 -11.19 -6.26 8.88
N TYR A 67 -11.03 -7.48 9.37
CA TYR A 67 -12.08 -8.28 9.96
C TYR A 67 -11.71 -8.70 11.39
N SER A 68 -12.61 -8.50 12.35
CA SER A 68 -12.36 -8.89 13.74
C SER A 68 -13.60 -9.48 14.39
N ARG A 69 -13.53 -10.74 14.82
CA ARG A 69 -14.64 -11.40 15.52
C ARG A 69 -14.12 -12.33 16.61
N ARG A 70 -14.55 -12.07 17.85
CA ARG A 70 -14.23 -12.87 19.05
C ARG A 70 -12.72 -13.10 19.18
N GLN A 71 -12.28 -14.30 18.82
CA GLN A 71 -10.92 -14.79 18.95
C GLN A 71 -10.06 -14.51 17.72
N LEU A 72 -10.64 -14.04 16.61
CA LEU A 72 -9.94 -13.88 15.34
C LEU A 72 -9.86 -12.40 14.93
N ARG A 73 -8.68 -11.96 14.51
CA ARG A 73 -8.45 -10.71 13.80
C ARG A 73 -7.70 -11.02 12.50
N LEU A 74 -8.15 -10.43 11.41
CA LEU A 74 -7.56 -10.53 10.08
C LEU A 74 -7.44 -9.13 9.50
N ASN A 75 -6.27 -8.77 9.00
CA ASN A 75 -6.06 -7.55 8.22
C ASN A 75 -5.36 -7.93 6.92
N LEU A 76 -6.04 -7.70 5.80
CA LEU A 76 -5.46 -7.83 4.48
C LEU A 76 -5.17 -6.44 3.93
N HIS A 77 -3.93 -6.20 3.56
CA HIS A 77 -3.47 -4.98 2.92
C HIS A 77 -3.02 -5.29 1.50
N LEU A 78 -3.55 -4.55 0.54
CA LEU A 78 -3.13 -4.55 -0.85
C LEU A 78 -2.62 -3.14 -1.15
N LYS A 79 -1.43 -3.01 -1.72
CA LYS A 79 -0.86 -1.73 -2.12
C LYS A 79 -0.19 -1.91 -3.48
N GLN A 80 -0.36 -0.92 -4.34
CA GLN A 80 0.39 -0.82 -5.58
C GLN A 80 0.93 0.59 -5.70
N LYS A 81 2.22 0.70 -6.04
CA LYS A 81 2.87 1.95 -6.43
C LYS A 81 3.29 1.82 -7.89
N ASN A 82 2.83 2.73 -8.74
CA ASN A 82 3.32 2.87 -10.11
C ASN A 82 4.07 4.18 -10.21
N ASP A 83 5.39 4.10 -10.37
CA ASP A 83 6.23 5.22 -10.74
C ASP A 83 6.49 5.15 -12.25
N LYS A 84 5.98 6.14 -13.00
CA LYS A 84 6.19 6.18 -14.45
C LYS A 84 7.53 6.84 -14.83
N VAL A 85 8.16 7.58 -13.92
CA VAL A 85 9.48 8.20 -14.14
C VAL A 85 10.56 7.13 -14.07
N GLU A 86 10.48 6.27 -13.05
CA GLU A 86 11.42 5.16 -12.88
C GLU A 86 10.99 3.88 -13.63
N ASP A 87 9.86 3.94 -14.36
CA ASP A 87 9.23 2.79 -15.04
C ASP A 87 9.11 1.56 -14.11
N LYS A 88 8.80 1.84 -12.84
CA LYS A 88 8.79 0.90 -11.73
C LYS A 88 7.38 0.70 -11.22
N LYS A 89 6.96 -0.56 -11.12
CA LYS A 89 5.70 -0.97 -10.51
C LYS A 89 6.00 -1.89 -9.34
N GLU A 90 5.56 -1.48 -8.16
CA GLU A 90 5.69 -2.26 -6.93
C GLU A 90 4.30 -2.64 -6.43
N MET A 91 4.08 -3.93 -6.19
CA MET A 91 2.86 -4.46 -5.60
C MET A 91 3.20 -5.16 -4.29
N THR A 92 2.48 -4.81 -3.22
CA THR A 92 2.60 -5.44 -1.92
C THR A 92 1.24 -6.00 -1.51
N VAL A 93 1.23 -7.26 -1.11
CA VAL A 93 0.07 -7.91 -0.47
C VAL A 93 0.52 -8.41 0.89
N SER A 94 -0.13 -7.97 1.96
CA SER A 94 0.17 -8.48 3.31
C SER A 94 -1.09 -8.93 4.04
N LEU A 95 -0.99 -10.05 4.74
CA LEU A 95 -2.03 -10.59 5.60
C LEU A 95 -1.49 -10.69 7.02
N ASP A 96 -2.12 -9.98 7.95
CA ASP A 96 -1.89 -10.10 9.38
C ASP A 96 -3.08 -10.82 10.01
N SER A 97 -2.84 -11.99 10.59
CA SER A 97 -3.82 -12.80 11.29
C SER A 97 -3.41 -12.98 12.74
N THR A 98 -4.36 -12.79 13.65
CA THR A 98 -4.20 -13.08 15.07
C THR A 98 -5.35 -13.94 15.55
N TYR A 99 -5.04 -15.07 16.18
CA TYR A 99 -6.02 -15.94 16.82
C TYR A 99 -5.74 -16.07 18.32
N TYR A 100 -6.76 -15.88 19.14
CA TYR A 100 -6.71 -15.94 20.59
C TYR A 100 -7.36 -17.22 21.11
N TYR A 101 -6.61 -18.03 21.84
CA TYR A 101 -7.13 -19.19 22.55
C TYR A 101 -6.70 -19.17 24.01
N ARG A 102 -7.66 -18.92 24.92
CA ARG A 102 -7.39 -18.73 26.35
C ARG A 102 -6.33 -17.64 26.55
N ALA A 103 -5.20 -17.98 27.17
CA ALA A 103 -4.07 -17.09 27.38
C ALA A 103 -3.00 -17.19 26.27
N ILE A 104 -3.32 -17.78 25.12
CA ILE A 104 -2.40 -17.94 23.98
C ILE A 104 -2.87 -17.06 22.83
N GLU A 105 -1.92 -16.35 22.22
CA GLU A 105 -2.07 -15.57 21.01
C GLU A 105 -1.20 -16.18 19.90
N LEU A 106 -1.83 -16.55 18.79
CA LEU A 106 -1.19 -17.07 17.59
C LEU A 106 -1.20 -15.98 16.53
N ASN A 107 -0.02 -15.55 16.09
CA ASN A 107 0.12 -14.55 15.03
C ASN A 107 0.71 -15.19 13.78
N LEU A 108 0.12 -14.85 12.63
CA LEU A 108 0.64 -15.14 11.30
C LEU A 108 0.69 -13.83 10.53
N LYS A 109 1.87 -13.48 10.03
CA LYS A 109 2.06 -12.38 9.10
C LYS A 109 2.63 -12.93 7.81
N THR A 110 1.99 -12.65 6.70
CA THR A 110 2.54 -12.93 5.38
C THR A 110 2.65 -11.62 4.62
N LYS A 111 3.74 -11.44 3.90
CA LYS A 111 3.97 -10.27 3.04
C LYS A 111 4.57 -10.77 1.74
N TRP A 112 3.90 -10.49 0.64
CA TRP A 112 4.41 -10.72 -0.69
C TRP A 112 4.64 -9.37 -1.37
N ASN A 113 5.84 -9.20 -1.91
CA ASN A 113 6.23 -8.03 -2.69
C ASN A 113 6.62 -8.48 -4.08
N GLN A 114 6.14 -7.77 -5.09
CA GLN A 114 6.57 -7.89 -6.47
C GLN A 114 7.04 -6.52 -6.94
N VAL A 115 8.25 -6.47 -7.50
CA VAL A 115 8.80 -5.28 -8.15
C VAL A 115 9.06 -5.60 -9.61
N ASP A 116 8.32 -4.92 -10.48
CA ASP A 116 8.52 -4.93 -11.92
C ASP A 116 9.21 -3.63 -12.34
N ASN A 117 10.26 -3.74 -13.16
CA ASN A 117 10.94 -2.61 -13.79
C ASN A 117 11.21 -2.99 -15.26
N LYS A 118 11.02 -2.06 -16.21
CA LYS A 118 11.26 -2.33 -17.64
C LYS A 118 12.67 -2.86 -17.93
N ASN A 119 13.66 -2.48 -17.13
CA ASN A 119 15.06 -2.79 -17.36
C ASN A 119 15.58 -3.99 -16.55
N SER A 120 14.75 -4.64 -15.73
CA SER A 120 15.16 -5.79 -14.93
C SER A 120 14.13 -6.89 -14.94
N LYS A 121 14.56 -8.12 -14.64
CA LYS A 121 13.63 -9.21 -14.38
C LYS A 121 12.75 -8.85 -13.17
N PRO A 122 11.47 -9.28 -13.17
CA PRO A 122 10.61 -9.17 -11.99
C PRO A 122 11.31 -9.75 -10.76
N GLN A 123 11.22 -9.05 -9.64
CA GLN A 123 11.71 -9.51 -8.35
C GLN A 123 10.52 -9.78 -7.44
N ASP A 124 10.39 -11.04 -7.02
CA ASP A 124 9.35 -11.48 -6.10
C ASP A 124 9.98 -11.87 -4.76
N GLU A 125 9.39 -11.39 -3.67
CA GLU A 125 9.78 -11.72 -2.31
C GLU A 125 8.55 -12.14 -1.50
N LEU A 126 8.65 -13.28 -0.82
CA LEU A 126 7.63 -13.75 0.13
C LEU A 126 8.25 -13.89 1.52
N GLU A 127 7.73 -13.12 2.47
CA GLU A 127 8.07 -13.21 3.88
C GLU A 127 6.90 -13.80 4.66
N VAL A 128 7.19 -14.78 5.51
CA VAL A 128 6.21 -15.40 6.40
C VAL A 128 6.78 -15.39 7.82
N THR A 129 6.08 -14.74 8.74
CA THR A 129 6.40 -14.71 10.16
C THR A 129 5.28 -15.34 10.95
N THR A 130 5.61 -16.30 11.81
CA THR A 130 4.69 -16.86 12.79
C THR A 130 5.19 -16.58 14.19
N SER A 131 4.28 -16.31 15.12
CA SER A 131 4.64 -16.23 16.53
C SER A 131 3.54 -16.76 17.43
N LEU A 132 3.95 -17.30 18.58
CA LEU A 132 3.08 -17.76 19.64
C LEU A 132 3.46 -17.01 20.91
N ILE A 133 2.50 -16.29 21.48
CA ILE A 133 2.67 -15.52 22.71
C ILE A 133 1.74 -16.12 23.76
N ARG A 134 2.29 -16.47 24.93
CA ARG A 134 1.51 -16.91 26.09
C ARG A 134 1.48 -15.79 27.12
N HIS A 135 0.28 -15.39 27.50
CA HIS A 135 0.00 -14.47 28.59
C HIS A 135 -0.10 -15.27 29.91
N PHE A 136 0.44 -14.72 31.00
CA PHE A 136 0.45 -15.33 32.34
C PHE A 136 -0.36 -14.47 33.31
#